data_AF-A0AAP0WRU9-F1
#
_entry.id   AF-A0AAP0WRU9-F1
#
_cell.length_a   1.000
_cell.length_b   1.000
_cell.length_c   1.000
_cell.angle_alpha   90.00
_cell.angle_beta   90.00
_cell.angle_gamma   90.00
#
_symmetry.space_group_name_H-M   'P 1'
#
loop_
_entity.id
_entity.type
_entity.pdbx_description
1 polymer ?
#
loop_
_entity_poly.entity_id
_entity_poly.type
_entity_poly.pdbx_seq_one_letter_code
_entity_poly.pdbx_strand_id
1 'polypeptide(L)'
;MLQEADIGIGISGVEGMQAVMSSDVAIAQFHFLERLLLVHGHWCYRRISSMICYFFYKNITFGFTIFLFEAYASFSAQPAYNDWFLSLYSIFFTSLPVIAMGVFDQDVSARLCFKFPLLYQEGVQNVLFSWRRMLSWMLNGFVSAIIIFFFCTKALEHQAFNSEGKVAGLGILGATLYTCVVWVVNCQMAITIGYFTLIQHLFIWGGIALWHLFLIAYGAMSPTISTTAYKVFIEALAPAPSFWLVTLFVVIATLIPYFAYSAIQMRFFPMYHNMIQWIRFEGHIDDPEFCNVVRQRSIRPITVGFTARVAAKTDRVKREKS
;
A
#
# COMPACT_ATOMS: atom_id res chain seq x y z
N MET A 1 9.83 12.39 33.34
CA MET A 1 8.42 12.30 32.88
C MET A 1 8.33 12.37 31.36
N LEU A 2 8.74 13.48 30.71
CA LEU A 2 8.66 13.58 29.24
C LEU A 2 9.55 12.55 28.53
N GLN A 3 10.79 12.36 29.01
CA GLN A 3 11.73 11.35 28.48
C GLN A 3 11.37 9.91 28.87
N GLU A 4 10.46 9.72 29.83
CA GLU A 4 10.01 8.38 30.28
C GLU A 4 8.72 7.94 29.55
N ALA A 5 8.07 8.86 28.83
CA ALA A 5 6.89 8.55 28.03
C ALA A 5 7.32 8.16 26.62
N ASP A 6 6.53 7.30 25.95
CA ASP A 6 6.80 6.92 24.55
C ASP A 6 6.79 8.12 23.59
N ILE A 7 6.04 9.17 23.95
CA ILE A 7 5.96 10.43 23.21
C ILE A 7 5.94 11.59 24.20
N GLY A 8 7.01 12.37 24.24
CA GLY A 8 7.12 13.58 25.05
C GLY A 8 6.59 14.82 24.31
N ILE A 9 5.60 15.52 24.87
CA ILE A 9 5.05 16.75 24.29
C ILE A 9 5.32 17.93 25.24
N GLY A 10 6.11 18.90 24.78
CA GLY A 10 6.46 20.10 25.52
C GLY A 10 5.57 21.28 25.15
N ILE A 11 5.12 22.05 26.15
CA ILE A 11 4.37 23.29 25.92
C ILE A 11 5.35 24.47 26.03
N SER A 12 5.50 25.23 24.94
CA SER A 12 6.34 26.42 24.90
C SER A 12 5.65 27.58 25.60
N GLY A 13 6.29 28.06 26.66
CA GLY A 13 5.86 29.21 27.44
C GLY A 13 7.05 30.09 27.83
N VAL A 14 6.75 31.24 28.43
CA VAL A 14 7.76 32.25 28.83
C VAL A 14 8.54 31.80 30.06
N GLU A 15 8.00 30.87 30.85
CA GLU A 15 8.54 30.46 32.16
C GLU A 15 9.69 29.45 32.09
N GLY A 16 10.00 28.91 30.91
CA GLY A 16 11.20 28.08 30.70
C GLY A 16 11.13 27.13 29.51
N MET A 17 12.22 27.02 28.75
CA MET A 17 12.31 26.14 27.57
C MET A 17 12.80 24.72 27.87
N GLN A 18 13.16 24.40 29.11
CA GLN A 18 13.79 23.11 29.46
C GLN A 18 12.89 21.90 29.14
N ALA A 19 11.59 22.01 29.41
CA ALA A 19 10.62 20.96 29.08
C ALA A 19 10.41 20.81 27.56
N VAL A 20 10.51 21.90 26.81
CA VAL A 20 10.38 21.89 25.34
C VAL A 20 11.62 21.26 24.70
N MET A 21 12.81 21.64 25.17
CA MET A 21 14.09 21.11 24.68
C MET A 21 14.27 19.62 24.98
N SER A 22 13.55 19.09 25.97
CA SER A 22 13.56 17.67 26.36
C SER A 22 12.34 16.89 25.86
N SER A 23 11.54 17.47 24.94
CA SER A 23 10.35 16.85 24.35
C SER A 23 10.55 16.52 22.86
N ASP A 24 9.81 15.53 22.35
CA ASP A 24 9.84 15.15 20.93
C ASP A 24 9.08 16.15 20.05
N VAL A 25 7.99 16.70 20.59
CA VAL A 25 7.14 17.68 19.90
C VAL A 25 6.87 18.88 20.79
N ALA A 26 7.15 20.07 20.27
CA ALA A 26 6.86 21.35 20.92
C ALA A 26 5.56 21.96 20.39
N ILE A 27 4.63 22.29 21.28
CA ILE A 27 3.39 23.02 20.95
C ILE A 27 3.29 24.31 21.77
N ALA A 28 2.66 25.36 21.24
CA ALA A 28 2.55 26.63 21.96
C ALA A 28 1.44 26.63 23.04
N GLN A 29 0.35 25.89 22.80
CA GLN A 29 -0.82 25.85 23.69
C GLN A 29 -1.41 24.45 23.74
N PHE A 30 -2.01 24.10 24.88
CA PHE A 30 -2.59 22.77 25.10
C PHE A 30 -3.71 22.44 24.09
N HIS A 31 -4.48 23.42 23.61
CA HIS A 31 -5.53 23.18 22.62
C HIS A 31 -5.00 22.60 21.29
N PHE A 32 -3.74 22.87 20.92
CA PHE A 32 -3.15 22.27 19.71
C PHE A 32 -2.87 20.77 19.84
N LEU A 33 -2.85 20.23 21.06
CA LEU A 33 -2.71 18.80 21.30
C LEU A 33 -3.85 18.00 20.65
N GLU A 34 -5.07 18.55 20.63
CA GLU A 34 -6.23 17.93 20.01
C GLU A 34 -6.00 17.69 18.52
N ARG A 35 -5.51 18.72 17.80
CA ARG A 35 -5.17 18.62 16.37
C ARG A 35 -3.97 17.72 16.10
N LEU A 36 -2.97 17.75 16.98
CA LEU A 36 -1.78 16.92 16.84
C LEU A 36 -2.16 15.43 16.90
N LEU A 37 -2.94 15.02 17.90
CA LEU A 37 -3.31 13.62 18.07
C LEU A 37 -4.38 13.16 17.07
N LEU A 38 -5.51 13.86 17.00
CA LEU A 38 -6.68 13.38 16.23
C LEU A 38 -6.47 13.45 14.72
N VAL A 39 -5.70 14.43 14.24
CA VAL A 39 -5.46 14.60 12.80
C VAL A 39 -4.11 14.00 12.40
N HIS A 40 -3.02 14.53 12.95
CA HIS A 40 -1.68 14.13 12.51
C HIS A 40 -1.30 12.74 13.02
N GLY A 41 -1.66 12.39 14.26
CA GLY A 41 -1.45 11.05 14.82
C GLY A 41 -2.19 9.98 14.01
N HIS A 42 -3.48 10.19 13.74
CA HIS A 42 -4.29 9.27 12.91
C HIS A 42 -3.71 9.08 11.51
N TRP A 43 -3.41 10.19 10.81
CA TRP A 43 -2.83 10.12 9.47
C TRP A 43 -1.47 9.43 9.45
N CYS A 44 -0.57 9.76 10.39
CA CYS A 44 0.75 9.17 10.48
C CYS A 44 0.66 7.65 10.72
N TYR A 45 -0.16 7.23 11.69
CA TYR A 45 -0.40 5.83 11.99
C TYR A 45 -0.91 5.06 10.76
N ARG A 46 -1.93 5.58 10.07
CA ARG A 46 -2.50 4.93 8.89
C ARG A 46 -1.51 4.86 7.72
N ARG A 47 -0.78 5.95 7.46
CA ARG A 47 0.21 6.05 6.38
C ARG A 47 1.34 5.05 6.59
N ILE A 48 1.96 5.05 7.76
CA ILE A 48 3.07 4.15 8.08
C ILE A 48 2.59 2.69 8.05
N SER A 49 1.44 2.41 8.64
CA SER A 49 0.86 1.06 8.63
C SER A 49 0.62 0.54 7.20
N SER A 50 0.00 1.35 6.35
CA SER A 50 -0.30 0.97 4.96
C SER A 50 0.97 0.84 4.11
N MET A 51 1.92 1.75 4.32
CA MET A 51 3.24 1.73 3.69
C MET A 51 3.99 0.43 4.02
N ILE A 52 4.04 0.03 5.30
CA ILE A 52 4.73 -1.20 5.72
C ILE A 52 4.03 -2.44 5.14
N CYS A 53 2.71 -2.53 5.25
CA CYS A 53 1.94 -3.66 4.71
C CYS A 53 2.18 -3.82 3.20
N TYR A 54 2.16 -2.72 2.46
CA TYR A 54 2.41 -2.74 1.03
C TYR A 54 3.88 -3.03 0.70
N PHE A 55 4.82 -2.56 1.51
CA PHE A 55 6.23 -2.89 1.36
C PHE A 55 6.48 -4.39 1.47
N PHE A 56 5.82 -5.08 2.41
CA PHE A 56 5.87 -6.55 2.45
C PHE A 56 5.27 -7.20 1.21
N TYR A 57 4.09 -6.73 0.78
CA TYR A 57 3.43 -7.23 -0.43
C TYR A 57 4.34 -7.16 -1.67
N LYS A 58 4.95 -6.00 -1.95
CA LYS A 58 5.77 -5.82 -3.17
C LYS A 58 7.03 -6.69 -3.15
N ASN A 59 7.71 -6.75 -2.00
CA ASN A 59 8.95 -7.52 -1.88
C ASN A 59 8.69 -9.03 -1.93
N ILE A 60 7.60 -9.51 -1.33
CA ILE A 60 7.21 -10.92 -1.45
C ILE A 60 6.79 -11.25 -2.87
N THR A 61 6.02 -10.38 -3.53
CA THR A 61 5.65 -10.59 -4.93
C THR A 61 6.90 -10.75 -5.80
N PHE A 62 7.87 -9.85 -5.65
CA PHE A 62 9.12 -9.90 -6.40
C PHE A 62 9.99 -11.12 -6.03
N GLY A 63 10.31 -11.29 -4.75
CA GLY A 63 11.18 -12.39 -4.30
C GLY A 63 10.60 -13.77 -4.59
N PHE A 64 9.28 -13.93 -4.46
CA PHE A 64 8.64 -15.21 -4.73
C PHE A 64 8.54 -15.53 -6.23
N THR A 65 8.44 -14.52 -7.11
CA THR A 65 8.56 -14.77 -8.56
C THR A 65 9.93 -15.33 -8.94
N ILE A 66 11.01 -14.82 -8.32
CA ILE A 66 12.37 -15.34 -8.52
C ILE A 66 12.46 -16.77 -7.99
N PHE A 67 11.93 -17.03 -6.79
CA PHE A 67 11.93 -18.37 -6.20
C PHE A 67 11.21 -19.40 -7.10
N LEU A 68 10.06 -19.05 -7.67
CA LEU A 68 9.33 -19.91 -8.60
C LEU A 68 10.13 -20.16 -9.89
N PHE A 69 10.84 -19.15 -10.38
CA PHE A 69 11.72 -19.31 -11.53
C PHE A 69 12.88 -20.27 -11.24
N GLU A 70 13.55 -20.14 -10.09
CA GLU A 70 14.61 -21.06 -9.68
C GLU A 70 14.10 -22.50 -9.59
N ALA A 71 12.89 -22.70 -9.03
CA ALA A 71 12.26 -24.01 -8.99
C ALA A 71 11.99 -24.58 -10.40
N TYR A 72 11.55 -23.73 -11.35
CA TYR A 72 11.37 -24.10 -12.76
C TYR A 72 12.70 -24.43 -13.46
N ALA A 73 13.77 -23.72 -13.12
CA ALA A 73 15.13 -23.96 -13.61
C ALA A 73 15.84 -25.11 -12.86
N SER A 74 15.11 -25.95 -12.10
CA SER A 74 15.65 -27.07 -11.31
C SER A 74 16.74 -26.66 -10.30
N PHE A 75 16.62 -25.45 -9.74
CA PHE A 75 17.58 -24.84 -8.81
C PHE A 75 19.02 -24.79 -9.36
N SER A 76 19.16 -24.57 -10.67
CA SER A 76 20.46 -24.44 -11.34
C SER A 76 21.18 -23.10 -11.08
N ALA A 77 20.59 -22.20 -10.26
CA ALA A 77 21.09 -20.85 -9.99
C ALA A 77 21.20 -19.97 -11.24
N GLN A 78 20.36 -20.26 -12.25
CA GLN A 78 20.29 -19.46 -13.46
C GLN A 78 19.46 -18.19 -13.17
N PRO A 79 19.98 -16.98 -13.44
CA PRO A 79 19.27 -15.77 -13.07
C PRO A 79 18.00 -15.57 -13.90
N ALA A 80 16.87 -15.40 -13.21
CA ALA A 80 15.57 -15.07 -13.81
C ALA A 80 15.57 -13.69 -14.50
N TYR A 81 16.26 -12.74 -13.87
CA TYR A 81 16.31 -11.34 -14.26
C TYR A 81 17.77 -10.91 -14.46
N ASN A 82 17.98 -9.92 -15.32
CA ASN A 82 19.29 -9.30 -15.46
C ASN A 82 19.71 -8.59 -14.14
N ASP A 83 21.00 -8.56 -13.83
CA ASP A 83 21.53 -8.05 -12.56
C ASP A 83 21.05 -6.61 -12.25
N TRP A 84 21.05 -5.75 -13.27
CA TRP A 84 20.57 -4.38 -13.11
C TRP A 84 19.07 -4.31 -12.84
N PHE A 85 18.28 -5.26 -13.33
CA PHE A 85 16.84 -5.32 -13.05
C PHE A 85 16.61 -5.65 -11.57
N LEU A 86 17.40 -6.58 -11.01
CA LEU A 86 17.36 -6.94 -9.59
C LEU A 86 17.69 -5.73 -8.71
N SER A 87 18.78 -5.01 -9.01
CA SER A 87 19.21 -3.87 -8.19
C SER A 87 18.26 -2.68 -8.24
N LEU A 88 17.71 -2.36 -9.42
CA LEU A 88 16.90 -1.15 -9.62
C LEU A 88 15.43 -1.31 -9.20
N TYR A 89 14.94 -2.54 -9.03
CA TYR A 89 13.55 -2.85 -8.67
C TYR A 89 13.09 -2.07 -7.43
N SER A 90 13.85 -2.20 -6.35
CA SER A 90 13.49 -1.62 -5.06
C SER A 90 13.79 -0.13 -4.97
N ILE A 91 14.73 0.39 -5.76
CA ILE A 91 15.24 1.76 -5.62
C ILE A 91 14.50 2.75 -6.51
N PHE A 92 14.23 2.42 -7.77
CA PHE A 92 13.71 3.40 -8.74
C PHE A 92 12.26 3.12 -9.13
N PHE A 93 11.90 1.86 -9.39
CA PHE A 93 10.62 1.56 -10.03
C PHE A 93 9.45 1.39 -9.05
N THR A 94 9.74 1.04 -7.78
CA THR A 94 8.68 0.68 -6.81
C THR A 94 8.76 1.37 -5.45
N SER A 95 9.82 2.14 -5.15
CA SER A 95 9.95 2.88 -3.87
C SER A 95 9.20 4.20 -3.88
N LEU A 96 9.32 4.99 -4.95
CA LEU A 96 8.75 6.33 -5.03
C LEU A 96 7.22 6.33 -4.83
N PRO A 97 6.44 5.41 -5.45
CA PRO A 97 5.01 5.31 -5.18
C PRO A 97 4.70 4.96 -3.72
N VAL A 98 5.52 4.11 -3.09
CA VAL A 98 5.34 3.68 -1.69
C VAL A 98 5.61 4.82 -0.72
N ILE A 99 6.67 5.59 -0.97
CA ILE A 99 6.98 6.80 -0.18
C ILE A 99 5.86 7.83 -0.37
N ALA A 100 5.39 8.02 -1.60
CA ALA A 100 4.29 8.95 -1.88
C ALA A 100 3.00 8.56 -1.15
N MET A 101 2.68 7.27 -1.06
CA MET A 101 1.57 6.78 -0.24
C MET A 101 1.81 7.05 1.25
N GLY A 102 3.02 6.76 1.76
CA GLY A 102 3.39 7.00 3.16
C GLY A 102 3.42 8.47 3.58
N VAL A 103 3.52 9.42 2.64
CA VAL A 103 3.59 10.86 2.96
C VAL A 103 2.27 11.58 2.66
N PHE A 104 1.66 11.31 1.51
CA PHE A 104 0.56 12.14 0.99
C PHE A 104 -0.82 11.52 1.13
N ASP A 105 -0.94 10.22 1.46
CA ASP A 105 -2.24 9.57 1.53
C ASP A 105 -3.11 10.15 2.66
N GLN A 106 -4.38 10.37 2.39
CA GLN A 106 -5.34 10.94 3.35
C GLN A 106 -6.66 10.19 3.20
N ASP A 107 -7.13 9.57 4.27
CA ASP A 107 -8.40 8.86 4.24
C ASP A 107 -9.58 9.77 4.52
N VAL A 108 -9.44 10.61 5.54
CA VAL A 108 -10.48 11.46 6.07
C VAL A 108 -9.91 12.87 6.26
N SER A 109 -10.66 13.89 5.83
CA SER A 109 -10.24 15.28 5.98
C SER A 109 -10.13 15.68 7.46
N ALA A 110 -9.25 16.64 7.77
CA ALA A 110 -9.04 17.08 9.16
C ALA A 110 -10.33 17.52 9.87
N ARG A 111 -11.28 18.15 9.16
CA ARG A 111 -12.59 18.55 9.72
C ARG A 111 -13.41 17.36 10.20
N LEU A 112 -13.36 16.24 9.47
CA LEU A 112 -14.08 15.03 9.81
C LEU A 112 -13.40 14.26 10.95
N CYS A 113 -12.07 14.32 11.05
CA CYS A 113 -11.35 13.78 12.22
C CYS A 113 -11.79 14.46 13.53
N PHE A 114 -12.02 15.78 13.52
CA PHE A 114 -12.61 16.49 14.67
C PHE A 114 -14.07 16.13 14.93
N LYS A 115 -14.88 15.97 13.87
CA LYS A 115 -16.31 15.60 14.01
C LYS A 115 -16.51 14.18 14.57
N PHE A 116 -15.57 13.28 14.27
CA PHE A 116 -15.57 11.87 14.67
C PHE A 116 -14.27 11.49 15.40
N PRO A 117 -14.06 11.95 16.66
CA PRO A 117 -12.83 11.68 17.41
C PRO A 117 -12.63 10.19 17.73
N LEU A 118 -13.71 9.40 17.70
CA LEU A 118 -13.67 7.94 17.84
C LEU A 118 -12.80 7.25 16.77
N LEU A 119 -12.54 7.90 15.64
CA LEU A 119 -11.66 7.39 14.59
C LEU A 119 -10.25 7.11 15.11
N TYR A 120 -9.78 7.90 16.09
CA TYR A 120 -8.48 7.70 16.74
C TYR A 120 -8.35 6.36 17.46
N GLN A 121 -9.47 5.74 17.86
CA GLN A 121 -9.44 4.41 18.50
C GLN A 121 -8.92 3.31 17.57
N GLU A 122 -9.02 3.46 16.25
CA GLU A 122 -8.42 2.50 15.30
C GLU A 122 -6.89 2.39 15.49
N GLY A 123 -6.24 3.50 15.83
CA GLY A 123 -4.81 3.56 16.16
C GLY A 123 -4.48 2.89 17.49
N VAL A 124 -5.19 3.26 18.55
CA VAL A 124 -4.98 2.70 19.90
C VAL A 124 -5.18 1.19 19.94
N GLN A 125 -6.14 0.67 19.16
CA GLN A 125 -6.44 -0.76 19.08
C GLN A 125 -5.54 -1.52 18.08
N ASN A 126 -4.58 -0.84 17.46
CA ASN A 126 -3.68 -1.41 16.46
C ASN A 126 -4.40 -2.15 15.31
N VAL A 127 -5.57 -1.66 14.90
CA VAL A 127 -6.41 -2.37 13.91
C VAL A 127 -5.73 -2.41 12.55
N LEU A 128 -5.12 -1.29 12.15
CA LEU A 128 -4.50 -1.15 10.83
C LEU A 128 -3.15 -1.88 10.76
N PHE A 129 -2.40 -1.92 11.86
CA PHE A 129 -1.10 -2.58 11.98
C PHE A 129 -1.16 -3.85 12.84
N SER A 130 -2.09 -4.75 12.50
CA SER A 130 -2.21 -6.05 13.15
C SER A 130 -1.44 -7.13 12.38
N TRP A 131 -0.89 -8.12 13.09
CA TRP A 131 -0.18 -9.25 12.47
C TRP A 131 -1.03 -9.97 11.42
N ARG A 132 -2.34 -10.12 11.70
CA ARG A 132 -3.30 -10.73 10.76
C ARG A 132 -3.37 -9.96 9.44
N ARG A 133 -3.41 -8.63 9.50
CA ARG A 133 -3.45 -7.80 8.29
C ARG A 133 -2.14 -7.85 7.52
N MET A 134 -1.01 -7.81 8.22
CA MET A 134 0.29 -7.96 7.59
C MET A 134 0.44 -9.31 6.87
N LEU A 135 0.09 -10.41 7.53
CA LEU A 135 0.07 -11.74 6.91
C LEU A 135 -0.88 -11.82 5.71
N SER A 136 -2.06 -11.17 5.78
CA SER A 136 -2.98 -11.12 4.64
C SER A 136 -2.36 -10.41 3.43
N TRP A 137 -1.62 -9.31 3.64
CA TRP A 137 -0.86 -8.65 2.57
C TRP A 137 0.28 -9.50 2.03
N MET A 138 0.98 -10.23 2.91
CA MET A 138 2.03 -11.18 2.49
C MET A 138 1.46 -12.31 1.63
N LEU A 139 0.33 -12.89 2.04
CA LEU A 139 -0.38 -13.91 1.28
C LEU A 139 -0.88 -13.38 -0.07
N ASN A 140 -1.40 -12.15 -0.11
CA ASN A 140 -1.77 -11.52 -1.38
C ASN A 140 -0.55 -11.39 -2.32
N GLY A 141 0.63 -11.06 -1.79
CA GLY A 141 1.86 -10.99 -2.58
C GLY A 141 2.32 -12.35 -3.10
N PHE A 142 2.20 -13.39 -2.28
CA PHE A 142 2.47 -14.77 -2.66
C PHE A 142 1.52 -15.24 -3.79
N VAL A 143 0.21 -15.01 -3.65
CA VAL A 143 -0.78 -15.32 -4.69
C VAL A 143 -0.50 -14.52 -5.97
N SER A 144 -0.14 -13.24 -5.84
CA SER A 144 0.23 -12.40 -6.98
C SER A 144 1.43 -12.96 -7.74
N ALA A 145 2.48 -13.37 -7.03
CA ALA A 145 3.66 -13.99 -7.63
C ALA A 145 3.34 -15.29 -8.37
N ILE A 146 2.51 -16.15 -7.79
CA ILE A 146 2.06 -17.40 -8.43
C ILE A 146 1.32 -17.09 -9.73
N ILE A 147 0.34 -16.18 -9.69
CA ILE A 147 -0.44 -15.81 -10.88
C ILE A 147 0.49 -15.26 -11.96
N ILE A 148 1.36 -14.30 -11.64
CA ILE A 148 2.30 -13.70 -12.59
C ILE A 148 3.19 -14.78 -13.22
N PHE A 149 3.80 -15.64 -12.40
CA PHE A 149 4.75 -16.65 -12.86
C PHE A 149 4.10 -17.68 -13.78
N PHE A 150 3.00 -18.30 -13.34
CA PHE A 150 2.33 -19.34 -14.12
C PHE A 150 1.67 -18.78 -15.38
N PHE A 151 1.08 -17.57 -15.33
CA PHE A 151 0.53 -16.97 -16.54
C PHE A 151 1.59 -16.63 -17.56
N CYS A 152 2.68 -15.97 -17.15
CA CYS A 152 3.75 -15.63 -18.08
C CYS A 152 4.41 -16.89 -18.67
N THR A 153 4.75 -17.88 -17.84
CA THR A 153 5.38 -19.11 -18.34
C THR A 153 4.46 -19.87 -19.30
N LYS A 154 3.17 -20.04 -18.97
CA LYS A 154 2.20 -20.72 -19.84
C LYS A 154 1.83 -19.95 -21.10
N ALA A 155 1.78 -18.62 -21.03
CA ALA A 155 1.50 -17.79 -22.21
C ALA A 155 2.66 -17.77 -23.21
N LEU A 156 3.90 -17.87 -22.72
CA LEU A 156 5.12 -17.90 -23.54
C LEU A 156 5.56 -19.33 -23.93
N GLU A 157 4.94 -20.37 -23.35
CA GLU A 157 5.25 -21.77 -23.65
C GLU A 157 4.70 -22.19 -25.02
N HIS A 158 5.59 -22.67 -25.91
CA HIS A 158 5.27 -23.34 -27.18
C HIS A 158 4.57 -22.47 -28.27
N GLN A 159 4.52 -21.14 -28.11
CA GLN A 159 4.01 -20.24 -29.13
C GLN A 159 5.14 -19.48 -29.85
N ALA A 160 4.94 -19.22 -31.15
CA ALA A 160 5.74 -18.27 -31.91
C ALA A 160 5.54 -16.87 -31.31
N PHE A 161 6.57 -16.35 -30.64
CA PHE A 161 6.47 -15.10 -29.90
C PHE A 161 6.41 -13.88 -30.83
N ASN A 162 7.06 -13.95 -32.00
CA ASN A 162 7.13 -12.89 -32.99
C ASN A 162 6.57 -13.37 -34.34
N SER A 163 6.21 -12.43 -35.25
CA SER A 163 5.67 -12.76 -36.59
C SER A 163 6.63 -13.59 -37.44
N GLU A 164 7.92 -13.59 -37.08
CA GLU A 164 8.99 -14.40 -37.68
C GLU A 164 9.05 -15.85 -37.17
N GLY A 165 8.16 -16.27 -36.25
CA GLY A 165 8.11 -17.66 -35.77
C GLY A 165 9.12 -18.02 -34.68
N LYS A 166 9.91 -17.06 -34.17
CA LYS A 166 10.94 -17.31 -33.15
C LYS A 166 10.33 -17.61 -31.78
N VAL A 167 10.92 -18.57 -31.07
CA VAL A 167 10.51 -18.96 -29.70
C VAL A 167 11.08 -17.96 -28.68
N ALA A 168 10.33 -17.71 -27.60
CA ALA A 168 10.78 -16.85 -26.53
C ALA A 168 11.97 -17.47 -25.77
N GLY A 169 13.13 -16.83 -25.86
CA GLY A 169 14.30 -17.16 -25.03
C GLY A 169 14.15 -16.70 -23.58
N LEU A 170 15.09 -17.11 -22.73
CA LEU A 170 15.06 -16.80 -21.30
C LEU A 170 15.03 -15.30 -20.99
N GLY A 171 15.79 -14.49 -21.74
CA GLY A 171 15.80 -13.04 -21.57
C GLY A 171 14.44 -12.39 -21.86
N ILE A 172 13.67 -12.94 -22.81
CA ILE A 172 12.31 -12.48 -23.14
C ILE A 172 11.35 -12.85 -22.02
N LEU A 173 11.42 -14.09 -21.52
CA LEU A 173 10.62 -14.53 -20.39
C LEU A 173 10.90 -13.69 -19.14
N GLY A 174 12.18 -13.49 -18.80
CA GLY A 174 12.60 -12.67 -17.66
C GLY A 174 12.17 -11.21 -17.75
N ALA A 175 12.35 -10.57 -18.91
CA ALA A 175 11.89 -9.21 -19.13
C ALA A 175 10.35 -9.07 -19.08
N THR A 176 9.63 -10.09 -19.56
CA THR A 176 8.15 -10.12 -19.50
C THR A 176 7.65 -10.31 -18.08
N LEU A 177 8.20 -11.29 -17.34
CA LEU A 177 7.91 -11.51 -15.93
C LEU A 177 8.15 -10.23 -15.11
N TYR A 178 9.31 -9.59 -15.30
CA TYR A 178 9.64 -8.36 -14.57
C TYR A 178 8.67 -7.22 -14.92
N THR A 179 8.35 -7.04 -16.20
CA THR A 179 7.38 -6.02 -16.63
C THR A 179 6.02 -6.24 -15.99
N CYS A 180 5.52 -7.48 -15.98
CA CYS A 180 4.29 -7.84 -15.29
C CYS A 180 4.35 -7.53 -13.79
N VAL A 181 5.45 -7.83 -13.10
CA VAL A 181 5.61 -7.49 -11.67
C VAL A 181 5.55 -5.98 -11.45
N VAL A 182 6.28 -5.18 -12.25
CA VAL A 182 6.28 -3.71 -12.13
C VAL A 182 4.88 -3.15 -12.33
N TRP A 183 4.16 -3.62 -13.35
CA TRP A 183 2.78 -3.19 -13.61
C TRP A 183 1.82 -3.61 -12.49
N VAL A 184 1.83 -4.89 -12.08
CA VAL A 184 0.94 -5.40 -11.03
C VAL A 184 1.13 -4.63 -9.74
N VAL A 185 2.37 -4.45 -9.31
CA VAL A 185 2.66 -3.73 -8.06
C VAL A 185 2.16 -2.29 -8.17
N ASN A 186 2.53 -1.54 -9.20
CA ASN A 186 2.09 -0.16 -9.37
C ASN A 186 0.56 -0.01 -9.50
N CYS A 187 -0.12 -0.89 -10.22
CA CYS A 187 -1.58 -0.85 -10.32
C CYS A 187 -2.26 -1.29 -9.01
N GLN A 188 -1.71 -2.26 -8.28
CA GLN A 188 -2.18 -2.63 -6.94
C GLN A 188 -2.11 -1.44 -5.98
N MET A 189 -1.05 -0.63 -6.08
CA MET A 189 -0.94 0.63 -5.33
C MET A 189 -2.09 1.57 -5.67
N ALA A 190 -2.35 1.78 -6.96
CA ALA A 190 -3.42 2.67 -7.42
C ALA A 190 -4.80 2.27 -6.88
N ILE A 191 -5.09 0.96 -6.77
CA ILE A 191 -6.34 0.44 -6.19
C ILE A 191 -6.40 0.63 -4.66
N THR A 192 -5.24 0.63 -4.00
CA THR A 192 -5.17 0.68 -2.53
C THR A 192 -5.28 2.11 -1.97
N ILE A 193 -4.83 3.10 -2.73
CA ILE A 193 -4.83 4.51 -2.31
C ILE A 193 -6.25 5.05 -2.20
N GLY A 194 -6.56 5.75 -1.09
CA GLY A 194 -7.87 6.34 -0.87
C GLY A 194 -8.05 7.74 -1.46
N TYR A 195 -6.98 8.54 -1.50
CA TYR A 195 -7.02 9.92 -1.99
C TYR A 195 -6.03 10.14 -3.12
N PHE A 196 -6.51 10.00 -4.36
CA PHE A 196 -5.66 9.91 -5.53
C PHE A 196 -5.21 11.29 -6.05
N THR A 197 -4.09 11.79 -5.51
CA THR A 197 -3.52 13.09 -5.87
C THR A 197 -2.76 13.06 -7.19
N LEU A 198 -2.51 14.24 -7.79
CA LEU A 198 -1.66 14.37 -8.98
C LEU A 198 -0.23 13.88 -8.74
N ILE A 199 0.31 14.09 -7.53
CA ILE A 199 1.65 13.62 -7.14
C ILE A 199 1.72 12.09 -7.17
N GLN A 200 0.70 11.41 -6.63
CA GLN A 200 0.63 9.95 -6.65
C GLN A 200 0.46 9.41 -8.08
N HIS A 201 -0.35 10.05 -8.92
CA HIS A 201 -0.42 9.69 -10.34
C HIS A 201 0.95 9.77 -11.01
N LEU A 202 1.65 10.89 -10.81
CA LEU A 202 2.97 11.11 -11.39
C LEU A 202 3.94 10.01 -10.95
N PHE A 203 3.95 9.62 -9.68
CA PHE A 203 4.87 8.59 -9.22
C PHE A 203 4.51 7.17 -9.68
N ILE A 204 3.22 6.80 -9.70
CA ILE A 204 2.79 5.47 -10.15
C ILE A 204 3.03 5.32 -11.67
N TRP A 205 2.50 6.24 -12.48
CA TRP A 205 2.66 6.19 -13.93
C TRP A 205 4.09 6.52 -14.35
N GLY A 206 4.76 7.41 -13.63
CA GLY A 206 6.17 7.72 -13.81
C GLY A 206 7.06 6.52 -13.51
N GLY A 207 6.74 5.68 -12.50
CA GLY A 207 7.47 4.44 -12.23
C GLY A 207 7.37 3.44 -13.39
N ILE A 208 6.17 3.28 -13.95
CA ILE A 208 5.93 2.43 -15.12
C ILE A 208 6.64 3.00 -16.37
N ALA A 209 6.54 4.30 -16.61
CA ALA A 209 7.20 4.97 -17.73
C ALA A 209 8.73 4.87 -17.61
N LEU A 210 9.27 5.08 -16.40
CA LEU A 210 10.69 4.96 -16.10
C LEU A 210 11.21 3.54 -16.38
N TRP A 211 10.42 2.51 -16.10
CA TRP A 211 10.76 1.13 -16.45
C TRP A 211 10.94 0.95 -17.97
N HIS A 212 10.02 1.45 -18.79
CA HIS A 212 10.13 1.35 -20.24
C HIS A 212 11.25 2.22 -20.81
N LEU A 213 11.44 3.43 -20.28
CA LEU A 213 12.58 4.28 -20.64
C LEU A 213 13.91 3.60 -20.31
N PHE A 214 13.98 2.94 -19.16
CA PHE A 214 15.14 2.16 -18.76
C PHE A 214 15.37 0.97 -19.71
N LEU A 215 14.35 0.21 -20.09
CA LEU A 215 14.47 -0.88 -21.07
C LEU A 215 15.02 -0.39 -22.42
N ILE A 216 14.56 0.78 -22.91
CA ILE A 216 15.06 1.38 -24.16
C ILE A 216 16.52 1.82 -24.01
N ALA A 217 16.83 2.57 -22.95
CA ALA A 217 18.18 3.10 -22.73
C ALA A 217 19.20 1.98 -22.48
N TYR A 218 18.91 1.07 -21.57
CA TYR A 218 19.77 -0.05 -21.20
C TYR A 218 19.91 -1.08 -22.33
N GLY A 219 18.84 -1.30 -23.10
CA GLY A 219 18.86 -2.16 -24.29
C GLY A 219 19.69 -1.60 -25.44
N ALA A 220 19.93 -0.28 -25.49
CA ALA A 220 20.75 0.39 -26.50
C ALA A 220 22.24 0.50 -26.12
N MET A 221 22.60 0.25 -24.86
CA MET A 221 23.99 0.26 -24.39
C MET A 221 24.80 -0.90 -25.00
N SER A 222 26.14 -0.83 -24.90
CA SER A 222 27.01 -1.87 -25.48
C SER A 222 26.67 -3.27 -24.95
N PRO A 223 26.82 -4.33 -25.78
CA PRO A 223 26.54 -5.71 -25.37
C PRO A 223 27.34 -6.19 -24.16
N THR A 224 28.50 -5.58 -23.91
CA THR A 224 29.35 -5.85 -22.74
C THR A 224 28.69 -5.46 -21.42
N ILE A 225 27.82 -4.46 -21.41
CA ILE A 225 27.12 -3.96 -20.23
C ILE A 225 25.72 -4.57 -20.14
N SER A 226 24.99 -4.59 -21.27
CA SER A 226 23.59 -5.04 -21.32
C SER A 226 23.44 -6.57 -21.27
N THR A 227 24.52 -7.31 -21.61
CA THR A 227 24.60 -8.78 -21.62
C THR A 227 23.38 -9.44 -22.26
N THR A 228 22.48 -10.00 -21.45
CA THR A 228 21.28 -10.72 -21.87
C THR A 228 20.10 -9.83 -22.24
N ALA A 229 20.18 -8.52 -21.98
CA ALA A 229 19.12 -7.55 -22.24
C ALA A 229 19.36 -6.69 -23.50
N TYR A 230 20.48 -6.90 -24.22
CA TYR A 230 20.83 -6.11 -25.39
C TYR A 230 19.75 -6.22 -26.47
N LYS A 231 19.13 -5.08 -26.81
CA LYS A 231 18.04 -4.92 -27.78
C LYS A 231 16.81 -5.82 -27.64
N VAL A 232 16.71 -6.61 -26.56
CA VAL A 232 15.59 -7.52 -26.31
C VAL A 232 14.25 -6.79 -26.33
N PHE A 233 14.19 -5.60 -25.75
CA PHE A 233 12.95 -4.82 -25.72
C PHE A 233 12.53 -4.33 -27.13
N ILE A 234 13.45 -3.73 -27.88
CA ILE A 234 13.14 -3.08 -29.17
C ILE A 234 12.90 -4.12 -30.27
N GLU A 235 13.69 -5.20 -30.30
CA GLU A 235 13.66 -6.17 -31.39
C GLU A 235 12.65 -7.32 -31.14
N ALA A 236 12.41 -7.69 -29.87
CA ALA A 236 11.55 -8.83 -29.55
C ALA A 236 10.25 -8.43 -28.84
N LEU A 237 10.29 -7.68 -27.73
CA LEU A 237 9.09 -7.45 -26.89
C LEU A 237 8.15 -6.39 -27.47
N ALA A 238 8.66 -5.20 -27.79
CA ALA A 238 7.86 -4.08 -28.25
C ALA A 238 7.05 -4.37 -29.54
N PRO A 239 7.61 -5.02 -30.58
CA PRO A 239 6.86 -5.31 -31.81
C PRO A 239 5.87 -6.47 -31.65
N ALA A 240 6.01 -7.31 -30.62
CA ALA A 240 5.15 -8.47 -30.40
C ALA A 240 3.83 -8.05 -29.71
N PRO A 241 2.66 -8.18 -30.36
CA PRO A 241 1.37 -7.86 -29.72
C PRO A 241 1.05 -8.78 -28.53
N SER A 242 1.55 -10.02 -28.59
CA SER A 242 1.43 -11.03 -27.53
C SER A 242 1.98 -10.51 -26.19
N PHE A 243 3.11 -9.80 -26.18
CA PHE A 243 3.71 -9.23 -24.98
C PHE A 243 2.77 -8.26 -24.24
N TRP A 244 2.16 -7.32 -24.99
CA TRP A 244 1.24 -6.34 -24.43
C TRP A 244 -0.05 -6.97 -23.92
N LEU A 245 -0.61 -7.94 -24.67
CA LEU A 245 -1.80 -8.68 -24.27
C LEU A 245 -1.55 -9.52 -23.01
N VAL A 246 -0.41 -10.21 -22.94
CA VAL A 246 -0.03 -11.00 -21.75
C VAL A 246 0.13 -10.07 -20.55
N THR A 247 0.81 -8.94 -20.71
CA THR A 247 0.99 -7.98 -19.61
C THR A 247 -0.36 -7.45 -19.12
N LEU A 248 -1.25 -7.04 -20.02
CA LEU A 248 -2.59 -6.58 -19.67
C LEU A 248 -3.39 -7.67 -18.94
N PHE A 249 -3.38 -8.90 -19.48
CA PHE A 249 -4.14 -10.01 -18.92
C PHE A 249 -3.63 -10.42 -17.53
N VAL A 250 -2.31 -10.48 -17.36
CA VAL A 250 -1.67 -10.77 -16.06
C VAL A 250 -2.05 -9.71 -15.04
N VAL A 251 -1.97 -8.43 -15.40
CA VAL A 251 -2.36 -7.32 -14.51
C VAL A 251 -3.82 -7.47 -14.07
N ILE A 252 -4.73 -7.71 -15.00
CA ILE A 252 -6.15 -7.89 -14.66
C ILE A 252 -6.35 -9.13 -13.77
N ALA A 253 -5.80 -10.28 -14.16
CA ALA A 253 -5.95 -11.54 -13.45
C ALA A 253 -5.40 -11.47 -12.01
N THR A 254 -4.27 -10.79 -11.80
CA THR A 254 -3.66 -10.65 -10.48
C THR A 254 -4.40 -9.66 -9.57
N LEU A 255 -4.98 -8.59 -10.12
CA LEU A 255 -5.66 -7.55 -9.33
C LEU A 255 -7.10 -7.93 -8.96
N ILE A 256 -7.78 -8.76 -9.76
CA ILE A 256 -9.17 -9.19 -9.52
C ILE A 256 -9.38 -9.76 -8.10
N PRO A 257 -8.57 -10.70 -7.59
CA PRO A 257 -8.77 -11.27 -6.24
C PRO A 257 -8.78 -10.21 -5.14
N TYR A 258 -7.82 -9.27 -5.19
CA TYR A 258 -7.74 -8.20 -4.20
C TYR A 258 -8.90 -7.21 -4.34
N PHE A 259 -9.23 -6.82 -5.58
CA PHE A 259 -10.35 -5.92 -5.86
C PHE A 259 -11.68 -6.51 -5.37
N ALA A 260 -11.94 -7.79 -5.66
CA ALA A 260 -13.13 -8.49 -5.21
C ALA A 260 -13.20 -8.57 -3.68
N TYR A 261 -12.09 -8.92 -3.01
CA TYR A 261 -12.00 -8.92 -1.56
C TYR A 261 -12.32 -7.54 -0.97
N SER A 262 -11.69 -6.49 -1.49
CA SER A 262 -11.89 -5.11 -1.04
C SER A 262 -13.34 -4.65 -1.25
N ALA A 263 -13.93 -4.93 -2.40
CA ALA A 263 -15.31 -4.58 -2.71
C ALA A 263 -16.33 -5.29 -1.80
N ILE A 264 -16.13 -6.60 -1.55
CA ILE A 264 -16.97 -7.38 -0.63
C ILE A 264 -16.83 -6.84 0.79
N GLN A 265 -15.60 -6.60 1.25
CA GLN A 265 -15.35 -6.04 2.57
C GLN A 265 -16.01 -4.66 2.71
N MET A 266 -15.86 -3.77 1.73
CA MET A 266 -16.44 -2.43 1.76
C MET A 266 -17.98 -2.46 1.79
N ARG A 267 -18.61 -3.40 1.07
CA ARG A 267 -20.08 -3.49 0.99
C ARG A 267 -20.72 -4.16 2.20
N PHE A 268 -20.16 -5.28 2.67
CA PHE A 268 -20.77 -6.11 3.71
C PHE A 268 -20.19 -5.87 5.11
N PHE A 269 -18.92 -5.52 5.21
CA PHE A 269 -18.20 -5.34 6.48
C PHE A 269 -17.38 -4.04 6.49
N PRO A 270 -18.01 -2.86 6.29
CA PRO A 270 -17.28 -1.60 6.19
C PRO A 270 -16.53 -1.28 7.50
N MET A 271 -15.28 -0.85 7.36
CA MET A 271 -14.50 -0.31 8.48
C MET A 271 -15.01 1.08 8.87
N TYR A 272 -14.62 1.57 10.05
CA TYR A 272 -15.16 2.82 10.59
C TYR A 272 -14.86 4.03 9.69
N HIS A 273 -13.63 4.13 9.18
CA HIS A 273 -13.28 5.18 8.20
C HIS A 273 -14.07 5.06 6.89
N ASN A 274 -14.37 3.85 6.40
CA ASN A 274 -15.20 3.66 5.20
C ASN A 274 -16.63 4.14 5.43
N MET A 275 -17.18 3.94 6.63
CA MET A 275 -18.51 4.45 7.01
C MET A 275 -18.54 5.98 7.01
N ILE A 276 -17.48 6.63 7.52
CA ILE A 276 -17.35 8.10 7.49
C ILE A 276 -17.28 8.61 6.05
N GLN A 277 -16.51 7.94 5.19
CA GLN A 277 -16.43 8.29 3.77
C GLN A 277 -17.78 8.11 3.06
N TRP A 278 -18.56 7.08 3.43
CA TRP A 278 -19.86 6.83 2.86
C TRP A 278 -20.88 7.91 3.22
N ILE A 279 -20.97 8.30 4.51
CA ILE A 279 -21.79 9.45 4.94
C ILE A 279 -21.37 10.74 4.23
N ARG A 280 -20.07 10.93 4.03
CA ARG A 280 -19.56 12.09 3.29
C ARG A 280 -20.06 12.10 1.84
N PHE A 281 -20.04 10.95 1.18
CA PHE A 281 -20.47 10.80 -0.20
C PHE A 281 -21.99 11.01 -0.35
N GLU A 282 -22.79 10.53 0.60
CA GLU A 282 -24.25 10.70 0.59
C GLU A 282 -24.70 12.11 1.00
N GLY A 283 -23.80 12.95 1.52
CA GLY A 283 -24.13 14.32 1.94
C GLY A 283 -24.81 14.41 3.32
N HIS A 284 -24.99 13.31 4.03
CA HIS A 284 -25.62 13.26 5.37
C HIS A 284 -24.66 13.60 6.52
N ILE A 285 -23.57 14.31 6.24
CA ILE A 285 -22.57 14.66 7.26
C ILE A 285 -23.20 15.47 8.39
N ASP A 286 -24.15 16.35 8.08
CA ASP A 286 -24.77 17.26 9.05
C ASP A 286 -26.04 16.69 9.69
N ASP A 287 -26.46 15.49 9.29
CA ASP A 287 -27.58 14.79 9.90
C ASP A 287 -27.15 14.15 11.24
N PRO A 288 -27.74 14.56 12.38
CA PRO A 288 -27.38 14.03 13.69
C PRO A 288 -27.72 12.54 13.84
N GLU A 289 -28.75 12.03 13.17
CA GLU A 289 -29.15 10.62 13.30
C GLU A 289 -28.10 9.70 12.66
N PHE A 290 -27.70 9.99 11.42
CA PHE A 290 -26.65 9.24 10.72
C PHE A 290 -25.31 9.29 11.47
N CYS A 291 -24.94 10.47 11.99
CA CYS A 291 -23.75 10.61 12.82
C CYS A 291 -23.80 9.73 14.08
N ASN A 292 -24.97 9.63 14.71
CA ASN A 292 -25.16 8.81 15.91
C ASN A 292 -25.11 7.32 15.59
N VAL A 293 -25.67 6.87 14.47
CA VAL A 293 -25.59 5.48 14.01
C VAL A 293 -24.14 5.05 13.80
N VAL A 294 -23.31 5.89 13.17
CA VAL A 294 -21.89 5.59 12.97
C VAL A 294 -21.15 5.54 14.30
N ARG A 295 -21.38 6.51 15.20
CA ARG A 295 -20.80 6.51 16.56
C ARG A 295 -21.16 5.27 17.36
N GLN A 296 -22.39 4.76 17.25
CA GLN A 296 -22.83 3.56 17.95
C GLN A 296 -22.16 2.29 17.39
N ARG A 297 -21.97 2.19 16.08
CA ARG A 297 -21.30 1.05 15.44
C ARG A 297 -19.79 0.96 15.72
N SER A 298 -19.13 2.07 16.05
CA SER A 298 -17.71 2.05 16.51
C SER A 298 -17.51 1.46 17.91
N ILE A 299 -18.56 1.25 18.70
CA ILE A 299 -18.43 0.76 20.07
C ILE A 299 -18.13 -0.75 20.05
N ARG A 300 -16.92 -1.13 19.62
CA ARG A 300 -16.31 -2.37 20.12
C ARG A 300 -15.90 -2.10 21.56
N PRO A 301 -16.38 -2.89 22.54
CA PRO A 301 -16.19 -2.62 23.96
C PRO A 301 -14.76 -3.00 24.37
N ILE A 302 -13.80 -2.11 24.10
CA ILE A 302 -12.56 -2.09 24.89
C ILE A 302 -12.25 -0.63 25.17
N THR A 303 -12.86 -0.19 26.26
CA THR A 303 -12.91 1.18 26.72
C THR A 303 -11.62 1.57 27.43
N VAL A 304 -10.86 2.49 26.86
CA VAL A 304 -9.90 3.30 27.61
C VAL A 304 -10.32 4.76 27.49
N GLY A 305 -10.41 5.46 28.63
CA GLY A 305 -10.72 6.90 28.68
C GLY A 305 -12.20 7.26 28.87
N PHE A 306 -12.63 8.39 28.29
CA PHE A 306 -13.95 9.02 28.55
C PHE A 306 -15.13 8.09 28.26
N THR A 307 -15.05 7.26 27.21
CA THR A 307 -16.06 6.24 26.88
C THR A 307 -16.15 5.13 27.93
N ALA A 308 -15.05 4.79 28.62
CA ALA A 308 -15.06 3.89 29.79
C ALA A 308 -15.87 4.50 30.94
N ARG A 309 -15.69 5.80 31.15
CA ARG A 309 -16.35 6.56 32.22
C ARG A 309 -17.84 6.72 31.95
N VAL A 310 -18.23 6.94 30.70
CA VAL A 310 -19.64 7.02 30.29
C VAL A 310 -20.31 5.64 30.39
N ALA A 311 -19.67 4.57 29.92
CA ALA A 311 -20.18 3.20 30.07
C ALA A 311 -20.35 2.83 31.55
N ALA A 312 -19.33 3.09 32.38
CA ALA A 312 -19.39 2.86 33.83
C ALA A 312 -20.48 3.68 34.52
N LYS A 313 -20.70 4.94 34.11
CA LYS A 313 -21.78 5.78 34.65
C LYS A 313 -23.17 5.25 34.25
N THR A 314 -23.31 4.73 33.04
CA THR A 314 -24.56 4.15 32.53
C THR A 314 -24.89 2.83 33.23
N ASP A 315 -23.90 1.97 33.46
CA ASP A 315 -24.06 0.73 34.20
C ASP A 315 -24.34 0.95 35.69
N ARG A 316 -23.75 1.99 36.29
CA ARG A 316 -24.02 2.38 37.68
C ARG A 316 -25.47 2.85 37.88
N VAL A 317 -26.00 3.63 36.95
CA VAL A 317 -27.42 4.06 36.95
C VAL A 317 -28.39 2.89 36.74
N LYS A 318 -28.01 1.87 35.98
CA LYS A 318 -28.81 0.64 35.84
C LYS A 318 -28.84 -0.18 37.13
N ARG A 319 -27.72 -0.26 37.85
CA ARG A 319 -27.63 -0.97 39.15
C ARG A 319 -28.35 -0.27 40.29
N GLU A 320 -28.45 1.07 40.26
CA GLU A 320 -29.20 1.83 41.27
C GLU A 320 -30.72 1.80 41.05
N LYS A 321 -31.18 1.28 39.91
CA LYS A 321 -32.61 1.16 39.56
C LYS A 321 -33.15 -0.28 39.60
N SER A 322 -32.33 -1.26 39.99
CA SER A 322 -32.75 -2.65 40.28
C SER A 322 -32.64 -2.91 41.77
#